data_AF-A0AAU4L0W8-F1
#
_entry.id   AF-A0AAU4L0W8-F1
#
_cell.length_a   1.000
_cell.length_b   1.000
_cell.length_c   1.000
_cell.angle_alpha   90.00
_cell.angle_beta   90.00
_cell.angle_gamma   90.00
#
_symmetry.space_group_name_H-M   'P 1'
#
loop_
_entity.id
_entity.type
_entity.pdbx_description
1 polymer ?
#
loop_
_entity_poly.entity_id
_entity_poly.type
_entity_poly.pdbx_seq_one_letter_code
_entity_poly.pdbx_strand_id
1 'polypeptide(L)' 'MVGATIAVGSVGFAVNFVALAWSRAAPLRFVSPFHYYTPGDALAGGTVPWVSFGVLAGVGLAGLTAAFVLLARRDLAP' A
#
# COMPACT_ATOMS: atom_id res chain seq x y z
N MET A 1 -12.32 4.99 11.91
CA MET A 1 -11.20 4.90 10.93
C MET A 1 -10.17 3.85 11.30
N VAL A 2 -9.69 3.79 12.54
CA VAL A 2 -8.64 2.82 12.98
C VAL A 2 -8.96 1.37 12.59
N GLY A 3 -10.19 0.88 12.84
CA GLY A 3 -10.58 -0.49 12.47
C GLY A 3 -10.51 -0.77 10.96
N ALA A 4 -10.88 0.19 10.12
CA ALA A 4 -10.76 0.06 8.67
C ALA A 4 -9.30 0.04 8.22
N THR A 5 -8.46 0.90 8.81
CA THR A 5 -7.01 0.89 8.55
C THR A 5 -6.38 -0.44 8.93
N ILE A 6 -6.72 -0.98 10.11
CA ILE A 6 -6.25 -2.30 10.57
C ILE A 6 -6.72 -3.38 9.59
N ALA A 7 -8.01 -3.40 9.24
CA ALA A 7 -8.55 -4.41 8.32
C ALA A 7 -7.85 -4.40 6.96
N VAL A 8 -7.65 -3.22 6.36
CA VAL A 8 -6.93 -3.07 5.08
C VAL A 8 -5.48 -3.56 5.21
N GLY A 9 -4.79 -3.18 6.29
CA GLY A 9 -3.42 -3.62 6.56
C GLY A 9 -3.33 -5.15 6.74
N SER A 10 -4.17 -5.73 7.57
CA SER A 10 -4.20 -7.17 7.85
C SER A 10 -4.55 -8.01 6.62
N VAL A 11 -5.57 -7.60 5.86
CA VAL A 11 -5.94 -8.29 4.62
C VAL A 11 -4.84 -8.15 3.58
N GLY A 12 -4.28 -6.94 3.40
CA GLY A 12 -3.16 -6.73 2.48
C GLY A 12 -1.96 -7.63 2.83
N PHE A 13 -1.64 -7.77 4.11
CA PHE A 13 -0.57 -8.65 4.58
C PHE A 13 -0.88 -10.12 4.27
N ALA A 14 -2.08 -10.59 4.63
CA ALA A 14 -2.52 -11.96 4.38
C ALA A 14 -2.46 -12.31 2.89
N VAL A 15 -2.91 -11.40 2.02
CA VAL A 15 -2.83 -11.58 0.56
C VAL A 15 -1.39 -11.74 0.09
N ASN A 16 -0.46 -10.91 0.55
CA ASN A 16 0.96 -11.04 0.16
C ASN A 16 1.57 -12.34 0.67
N PHE A 17 1.26 -12.74 1.91
CA PHE A 17 1.75 -13.99 2.48
C PHE A 17 1.26 -15.21 1.69
N VAL A 18 -0.03 -15.27 1.39
CA VAL A 18 -0.62 -16.36 0.59
C VAL A 18 -0.06 -16.36 -0.83
N ALA A 19 0.09 -15.19 -1.46
CA ALA A 19 0.66 -15.08 -2.81
C ALA A 19 2.13 -15.53 -2.89
N LEU A 20 2.90 -15.36 -1.80
CA LEU A 20 4.27 -15.88 -1.69
C LEU A 20 4.29 -17.41 -1.50
N ALA A 21 3.35 -17.96 -0.73
CA ALA A 21 3.30 -19.38 -0.39
C ALA A 21 2.62 -20.25 -1.45
N TRP A 22 1.73 -19.68 -2.27
CA TRP A 22 0.89 -20.41 -3.21
C TRP A 22 0.95 -19.81 -4.62
N SER A 23 1.52 -20.57 -5.57
CA SER A 23 1.75 -20.12 -6.95
C SER A 23 0.49 -19.66 -7.69
N ARG A 24 -0.68 -20.26 -7.41
CA ARG A 24 -1.96 -19.81 -8.00
C ARG A 24 -2.35 -18.40 -7.55
N ALA A 25 -1.93 -17.99 -6.35
CA ALA A 25 -2.17 -16.68 -5.80
C ALA A 25 -1.05 -15.68 -6.12
N ALA A 26 0.05 -16.10 -6.75
CA ALA A 26 1.15 -15.22 -7.13
C ALA A 26 0.72 -13.97 -7.93
N PRO A 27 -0.27 -14.05 -8.85
CA PRO A 27 -0.77 -12.85 -9.53
C PRO A 27 -1.41 -11.85 -8.58
N LEU A 28 -1.91 -12.22 -7.41
CA LEU A 28 -2.50 -11.29 -6.44
C LEU A 28 -1.44 -10.49 -5.67
N ARG A 29 -0.16 -10.76 -5.85
CA ARG A 29 0.88 -10.08 -5.09
C ARG A 29 0.91 -8.57 -5.37
N PHE A 30 0.68 -8.16 -6.62
CA PHE A 30 0.77 -6.74 -7.01
C PHE A 30 -0.30 -5.84 -6.37
N VAL A 31 -1.43 -6.39 -5.91
CA VAL A 31 -2.46 -5.60 -5.21
C VAL A 31 -2.13 -5.37 -3.74
N SER A 32 -1.19 -6.12 -3.18
CA SER A 32 -0.76 -5.91 -1.80
C SER A 32 0.30 -4.82 -1.71
N PRO A 33 0.16 -3.82 -0.82
CA PRO A 33 1.22 -2.83 -0.59
C PRO A 33 2.53 -3.48 -0.10
N PHE A 34 2.46 -4.66 0.54
CA PHE A 34 3.62 -5.40 1.03
C PHE A 34 4.46 -6.04 -0.08
N HIS A 35 3.97 -6.07 -1.32
CA HIS A 35 4.78 -6.45 -2.48
C HIS A 35 5.86 -5.41 -2.79
N TYR A 36 5.56 -4.13 -2.55
CA TYR A 36 6.44 -3.01 -2.86
C TYR A 36 7.34 -2.62 -1.68
N TYR A 37 7.01 -3.04 -0.47
CA TYR A 37 7.79 -2.73 0.73
C TYR A 37 8.83 -3.83 1.03
N THR A 38 9.98 -3.76 0.37
CA THR A 38 11.10 -4.72 0.53
C THR A 38 12.39 -4.03 1.02
N PRO A 39 12.40 -3.49 2.25
CA PRO A 39 13.54 -2.73 2.76
C PRO A 39 14.82 -3.57 2.87
N GLY A 40 14.71 -4.89 3.13
CA GLY A 40 15.87 -5.78 3.19
C GLY A 40 16.66 -5.82 1.88
N ASP A 41 15.96 -5.89 0.74
CA ASP A 41 16.61 -5.92 -0.58
C ASP A 41 17.28 -4.57 -0.90
N ALA A 42 16.62 -3.46 -0.54
CA ALA A 42 17.17 -2.11 -0.72
C ALA A 42 18.44 -1.89 0.13
N LEU A 43 18.43 -2.36 1.38
CA LEU A 43 19.58 -2.29 2.29
C LEU A 43 20.72 -3.18 1.83
N ALA A 44 20.42 -4.42 1.42
CA ALA A 44 21.42 -5.37 0.94
C ALA A 44 22.05 -4.93 -0.39
N GLY A 45 21.25 -4.37 -1.30
CA GLY A 45 21.70 -3.90 -2.60
C GLY A 45 22.25 -2.47 -2.60
N GLY A 46 22.13 -1.73 -1.49
CA GLY A 46 22.54 -0.32 -1.41
C GLY A 46 21.86 0.58 -2.44
N THR A 47 20.69 0.19 -2.95
CA THR A 47 19.99 0.87 -4.04
C THR A 47 18.54 1.15 -3.68
N VAL A 48 17.99 2.21 -4.24
CA VAL A 48 16.58 2.53 -4.07
C VAL A 48 15.76 1.77 -5.12
N PRO A 49 14.77 0.94 -4.73
CA PRO A 49 13.87 0.30 -5.67
C PRO A 49 12.85 1.33 -6.18
N TRP A 50 13.27 2.14 -7.15
CA TRP A 50 12.54 3.33 -7.62
C TRP A 50 11.10 3.06 -8.07
N VAL A 51 10.84 1.91 -8.69
CA VAL A 51 9.48 1.52 -9.10
C VAL A 51 8.58 1.34 -7.89
N SER A 52 8.99 0.51 -6.93
CA SER A 52 8.25 0.26 -5.70
C SER A 52 8.08 1.53 -4.86
N PHE A 53 9.13 2.34 -4.78
CA PHE A 53 9.08 3.65 -4.15
C PHE A 53 8.03 4.55 -4.82
N GLY A 54 8.04 4.65 -6.15
CA GLY A 54 7.10 5.44 -6.92
C GLY A 54 5.65 4.99 -6.72
N VAL A 55 5.39 3.68 -6.68
CA VAL A 55 4.06 3.13 -6.39
C VAL A 55 3.60 3.50 -4.98
N LEU A 56 4.43 3.28 -3.96
CA LEU A 56 4.08 3.58 -2.57
C LEU A 56 3.86 5.09 -2.35
N ALA A 57 4.77 5.92 -2.87
CA ALA A 57 4.65 7.37 -2.81
C ALA A 57 3.41 7.87 -3.57
N GLY A 58 3.16 7.35 -4.77
CA GLY A 58 2.02 7.71 -5.58
C GLY A 58 0.68 7.35 -4.93
N VAL A 59 0.55 6.13 -4.40
CA VAL A 59 -0.66 5.70 -3.68
C VAL A 59 -0.86 6.50 -2.39
N GLY A 60 0.22 6.77 -1.65
CA GLY A 60 0.17 7.59 -0.44
C GLY A 60 -0.28 9.02 -0.73
N LEU A 61 0.30 9.66 -1.75
CA LEU A 61 -0.09 11.01 -2.19
C LEU A 61 -1.54 11.02 -2.70
N ALA A 62 -1.94 10.06 -3.53
CA ALA A 62 -3.31 9.96 -4.03
C ALA A 62 -4.33 9.81 -2.88
N GLY A 63 -4.03 8.95 -1.90
CA GLY A 63 -4.86 8.77 -0.71
C GLY A 63 -4.97 10.05 0.13
N LEU A 64 -3.85 10.75 0.35
CA LEU A 64 -3.84 12.04 1.04
C LEU A 64 -4.66 13.09 0.29
N THR A 65 -4.43 13.27 -1.01
CA THR A 65 -5.19 14.20 -1.85
C THR A 65 -6.68 13.88 -1.80
N ALA A 66 -7.06 12.61 -1.93
CA ALA A 66 -8.46 12.18 -1.84
C ALA A 66 -9.06 12.53 -0.47
N ALA A 67 -8.33 12.30 0.63
CA ALA A 67 -8.77 12.65 1.97
C ALA A 67 -9.03 14.15 2.11
N PHE A 68 -8.09 15.00 1.70
CA PHE A 68 -8.25 16.47 1.75
C PHE A 68 -9.42 16.96 0.89
N VAL A 69 -9.56 16.45 -0.33
CA VAL A 69 -10.67 16.83 -1.21
C VAL A 69 -12.02 16.42 -0.62
N LEU A 70 -12.13 15.22 -0.05
CA LEU A 70 -13.37 14.76 0.59
C LEU A 70 -13.68 15.58 1.84
N LEU A 71 -12.68 15.94 2.63
CA LEU A 71 -12.86 16.73 3.85
C LEU A 71 -13.26 18.18 3.53
N ALA A 72 -12.58 18.82 2.57
CA ALA A 72 -12.91 20.17 2.12
C ALA A 72 -14.33 20.28 1.53
N ARG A 73 -14.83 19.22 0.89
CA ARG A 73 -16.22 19.14 0.41
C ARG A 73 -17.23 18.91 1.53
N ARG A 74 -16.80 18.34 2.66
CA ARG A 74 -17.65 18.09 3.84
C ARG A 74 -17.74 19.31 4.76
N ASP A 75 -16.72 20.15 4.80
CA ASP A 75 -16.68 21.41 5.57
C ASP A 75 -17.52 22.55 4.95
N LEU A 76 -18.52 22.22 4.10
CA LEU A 76 -19.46 23.18 3.50
C LEU A 76 -20.84 23.21 4.19
N ALA A 77 -20.93 22.75 5.44
CA ALA A 77 -22.11 22.95 6.30
C ALA A 77 -21.79 23.99 7.40
N PRO A 78 -22.61 25.05 7.58
CA PRO A 78 -22.44 26.04 8.65
C PRO A 78 -22.77 25.49 10.04
#